data_AF-A0A352STT3-F1
#
_entry.id   AF-A0A352STT3-F1
#
_cell.length_a   1.000
_cell.length_b   1.000
_cell.length_c   1.000
_cell.angle_alpha   90.00
_cell.angle_beta   90.00
_cell.angle_gamma   90.00
#
_symmetry.space_group_name_H-M   'P 1'
#
loop_
_entity.id
_entity.type
_entity.pdbx_description
1 polymer ?
#
loop_
_entity_poly.entity_id
_entity_poly.type
_entity_poly.pdbx_seq_one_letter_code
_entity_poly.pdbx_strand_id
1 'polypeptide(L)'
;MFPNSDVLQLPENLGRLKTTTTAGDTDGDGDHDLIFAYGGRSFSIWAEDGTLIFDSGNAFENVISRRSPQLFNANGSMEKADDRSDDKGPEPEALALGEIDGRTYAFIGMERNNAIFAYDITLPSDPHMVGYMMPSSAHNSPEGLEFISSADSPTGKPLLAIAYEMTGTVAVYEISH
;
A
#
# COMPACT_ATOMS: atom_id res chain seq x y z
N MET A 1 -1.10 21.69 -22.06
CA MET A 1 -0.05 20.67 -22.13
C MET A 1 1.21 21.22 -21.47
N PHE A 2 1.82 20.51 -20.50
CA PHE A 2 3.01 20.98 -19.79
C PHE A 2 4.14 21.38 -20.75
N PRO A 3 4.74 22.58 -20.64
CA PRO A 3 5.80 23.05 -21.55
C PRO A 3 7.05 22.16 -21.62
N ASN A 4 7.27 21.32 -20.60
CA ASN A 4 8.40 20.40 -20.48
C ASN A 4 7.96 18.92 -20.52
N SER A 5 6.83 18.60 -21.17
CA SER A 5 6.29 17.23 -21.27
C SER A 5 7.33 16.20 -21.71
N ASP A 6 8.16 16.54 -22.70
CA ASP A 6 9.17 15.64 -23.27
C ASP A 6 10.22 15.25 -22.22
N VAL A 7 10.55 16.16 -21.29
CA VAL A 7 11.45 15.89 -20.17
C VAL A 7 10.72 15.06 -19.12
N LEU A 8 9.49 15.42 -18.77
CA LEU A 8 8.70 14.71 -17.76
C LEU A 8 8.45 13.24 -18.14
N GLN A 9 8.26 12.93 -19.42
CA GLN A 9 8.01 11.59 -19.93
C GLN A 9 9.26 10.71 -20.07
N LEU A 10 10.46 11.24 -19.79
CA LEU A 10 11.66 10.41 -19.75
C LEU A 10 11.54 9.32 -18.67
N PRO A 11 12.04 8.08 -18.92
CA PRO A 11 11.95 6.98 -17.97
C PRO A 11 12.54 7.29 -16.58
N GLU A 12 13.60 8.10 -16.53
CA GLU A 12 14.24 8.54 -15.28
C GLU A 12 13.45 9.60 -14.50
N ASN A 13 12.41 10.18 -15.10
CA ASN A 13 11.56 11.20 -14.49
C ASN A 13 10.20 10.59 -14.10
N LEU A 14 9.10 10.92 -14.80
CA LEU A 14 7.78 10.34 -14.54
C LEU A 14 7.49 9.13 -15.43
N GLY A 15 8.21 8.97 -16.55
CA GLY A 15 8.01 7.85 -17.47
C GLY A 15 6.54 7.68 -17.86
N ARG A 16 6.00 6.47 -17.62
CA ARG A 16 4.62 6.11 -17.96
C ARG A 16 3.62 6.33 -16.83
N LEU A 17 3.94 7.21 -15.87
CA LEU A 17 3.14 7.41 -14.65
C LEU A 17 1.68 7.61 -15.04
N LYS A 18 0.78 6.82 -14.43
CA LYS A 18 -0.64 6.93 -14.74
C LYS A 18 -1.23 8.15 -14.06
N THR A 19 -1.70 9.09 -14.88
CA THR A 19 -2.29 10.35 -14.45
C THR A 19 -3.70 10.51 -14.97
N THR A 20 -4.44 11.50 -14.43
CA THR A 20 -5.73 11.93 -14.96
C THR A 20 -5.61 13.28 -15.64
N THR A 21 -6.40 13.49 -16.70
CA THR A 21 -6.58 14.79 -17.37
C THR A 21 -7.84 15.51 -16.88
N THR A 22 -8.57 14.96 -15.91
CA THR A 22 -9.82 15.57 -15.39
C THR A 22 -9.57 16.66 -14.36
N ALA A 23 -8.33 16.85 -13.92
CA ALA A 23 -7.93 17.84 -12.92
C ALA A 23 -6.54 18.41 -13.27
N GLY A 24 -6.19 19.53 -12.65
CA GLY A 24 -4.86 20.13 -12.74
C GLY A 24 -4.70 21.22 -13.79
N ASP A 25 -5.74 21.57 -14.53
CA ASP A 25 -5.87 22.87 -15.19
C ASP A 25 -6.39 23.88 -14.14
N THR A 26 -5.51 24.68 -13.56
CA THR A 26 -5.86 25.57 -12.44
C THR A 26 -6.28 26.97 -12.87
N ASP A 27 -5.97 27.36 -14.10
CA ASP A 27 -6.30 28.68 -14.65
C ASP A 27 -7.32 28.65 -15.82
N GLY A 28 -7.66 27.46 -16.31
CA GLY A 28 -8.71 27.23 -17.31
C GLY A 28 -8.25 27.49 -18.75
N ASP A 29 -6.94 27.54 -19.01
CA ASP A 29 -6.41 27.82 -20.35
C ASP A 29 -6.31 26.58 -21.25
N GLY A 30 -6.65 25.40 -20.73
CA GLY A 30 -6.61 24.12 -21.43
C GLY A 30 -5.25 23.43 -21.39
N ASP A 31 -4.27 24.04 -20.73
CA ASP A 31 -3.08 23.36 -20.25
C ASP A 31 -3.22 22.79 -18.84
N HIS A 32 -2.20 22.09 -18.37
CA HIS A 32 -2.23 21.44 -17.06
C HIS A 32 -1.04 22.01 -16.28
N ASP A 33 -1.32 22.49 -15.07
CA ASP A 33 -0.37 23.04 -14.11
C ASP A 33 0.08 22.01 -13.07
N LEU A 34 -0.82 21.07 -12.74
CA LEU A 34 -0.61 20.05 -11.71
C LEU A 34 -0.82 18.64 -12.27
N ILE A 35 0.09 17.74 -11.89
CA ILE A 35 0.01 16.32 -12.26
C ILE A 35 -0.68 15.57 -11.13
N PHE A 36 -1.85 15.02 -11.44
CA PHE A 36 -2.58 14.14 -10.54
C PHE A 36 -2.37 12.68 -10.97
N ALA A 37 -1.66 11.92 -10.14
CA ALA A 37 -1.58 10.47 -10.28
C ALA A 37 -2.72 9.80 -9.51
N TYR A 38 -3.06 8.58 -9.91
CA TYR A 38 -3.98 7.75 -9.13
C TYR A 38 -3.32 7.32 -7.80
N GLY A 39 -4.14 7.08 -6.78
CA GLY A 39 -3.67 6.58 -5.47
C GLY A 39 -3.01 5.19 -5.56
N GLY A 40 -2.70 4.61 -4.40
CA GLY A 40 -2.07 3.28 -4.34
C GLY A 40 -0.56 3.31 -4.05
N ARG A 41 -0.06 4.34 -3.38
CA ARG A 41 1.35 4.42 -2.94
C ARG A 41 1.51 4.60 -1.43
N SER A 42 0.45 5.06 -0.77
CA SER A 42 0.39 5.33 0.67
C SER A 42 -0.90 4.75 1.26
N PHE A 43 -1.00 4.82 2.58
CA PHE A 43 -2.28 4.85 3.27
C PHE A 43 -2.44 6.20 3.96
N SER A 44 -3.69 6.63 4.13
CA SER A 44 -4.03 7.89 4.78
C SER A 44 -5.07 7.66 5.86
N ILE A 45 -5.01 8.45 6.93
CA ILE A 45 -6.01 8.49 7.98
C ILE A 45 -6.70 9.85 7.93
N TRP A 46 -8.03 9.83 7.88
CA TRP A 46 -8.88 11.01 7.77
C TRP A 46 -9.77 11.11 9.01
N ALA A 47 -10.01 12.33 9.48
CA ALA A 47 -11.06 12.59 10.46
C ALA A 47 -12.44 12.57 9.81
N GLU A 48 -13.49 12.44 10.62
CA GLU A 48 -14.88 12.41 10.16
C GLU A 48 -15.30 13.67 9.39
N ASP A 49 -14.67 14.81 9.67
CA ASP A 49 -14.91 16.09 8.99
C ASP A 49 -14.15 16.22 7.66
N GLY A 50 -13.40 15.20 7.24
CA GLY A 50 -12.59 15.20 6.03
C GLY A 50 -11.20 15.81 6.20
N THR A 51 -10.77 16.14 7.41
CA THR A 51 -9.40 16.58 7.66
C THR A 51 -8.43 15.41 7.48
N LEU A 52 -7.40 15.58 6.63
CA LEU A 52 -6.29 14.63 6.53
C LEU A 52 -5.44 14.68 7.81
N ILE A 53 -5.43 13.58 8.57
CA ILE A 53 -4.69 13.48 9.83
C ILE A 53 -3.27 12.95 9.60
N PHE A 54 -3.12 11.97 8.70
CA PHE A 54 -1.85 11.34 8.38
C PHE A 54 -1.87 10.81 6.96
N ASP A 55 -0.72 10.89 6.27
CA ASP A 55 -0.45 10.17 5.04
C ASP A 55 0.95 9.53 5.13
N SER A 56 1.06 8.25 4.78
CA SER A 56 2.32 7.53 4.89
C SER A 56 3.36 7.93 3.85
N GLY A 57 2.97 8.72 2.84
CA GLY A 57 3.80 9.06 1.69
C GLY A 57 4.46 7.83 1.08
N ASN A 58 5.77 7.87 0.93
CA ASN A 58 6.60 6.82 0.35
C ASN A 58 7.10 5.77 1.35
N ALA A 59 6.44 5.60 2.51
CA ALA A 59 6.90 4.69 3.55
C ALA A 59 7.01 3.23 3.07
N PHE A 60 6.02 2.73 2.31
CA PHE A 60 6.04 1.36 1.79
C PHE A 60 7.24 1.10 0.88
N GLU A 61 7.49 2.01 -0.07
CA GLU A 61 8.61 1.95 -1.01
C GLU A 61 9.96 1.99 -0.27
N ASN A 62 10.10 2.84 0.76
CA ASN A 62 11.29 2.88 1.60
C ASN A 62 11.54 1.57 2.36
N VAL A 63 10.48 0.91 2.84
CA VAL A 63 10.62 -0.36 3.56
C VAL A 63 10.92 -1.51 2.58
N ILE A 64 10.19 -1.60 1.47
CA ILE A 64 10.36 -2.67 0.47
C ILE A 64 11.76 -2.59 -0.17
N SER A 65 12.21 -1.40 -0.57
CA SER A 65 13.56 -1.21 -1.13
C SER A 65 14.68 -1.69 -0.20
N ARG A 66 14.46 -1.66 1.12
CA ARG A 66 15.45 -2.10 2.11
C ARG A 66 15.30 -3.57 2.49
N ARG A 67 14.07 -4.07 2.65
CA ARG A 67 13.79 -5.41 3.19
C ARG A 67 13.52 -6.47 2.13
N SER A 68 13.08 -6.07 0.94
CA SER A 68 12.79 -6.95 -0.20
C SER A 68 13.06 -6.22 -1.51
N PRO A 69 14.33 -5.79 -1.77
CA PRO A 69 14.67 -4.96 -2.92
C PRO A 69 14.32 -5.61 -4.26
N GLN A 70 14.29 -6.94 -4.34
CA GLN A 70 13.91 -7.68 -5.55
C GLN A 70 12.42 -7.51 -5.91
N LEU A 71 11.61 -7.05 -4.97
CA LEU A 71 10.18 -6.81 -5.11
C LEU A 71 9.83 -5.31 -5.09
N PHE A 72 10.83 -4.43 -5.06
CA PHE A 72 10.62 -2.98 -5.10
C PHE A 72 9.84 -2.61 -6.36
N ASN A 73 8.63 -2.09 -6.21
CA ASN A 73 7.71 -1.73 -7.30
C ASN A 73 7.64 -2.80 -8.41
N ALA A 74 7.68 -4.07 -8.01
CA ALA A 74 7.59 -5.21 -8.92
C ALA A 74 6.13 -5.48 -9.31
N ASN A 75 5.94 -6.15 -10.44
CA ASN A 75 4.62 -6.44 -11.00
C ASN A 75 4.20 -7.91 -10.77
N GLY A 76 4.05 -8.31 -9.51
CA GLY A 76 3.56 -9.65 -9.15
C GLY A 76 4.63 -10.75 -9.09
N SER A 77 5.87 -10.48 -9.52
CA SER A 77 6.96 -11.47 -9.55
C SER A 77 8.33 -10.86 -9.27
N MET A 78 9.32 -11.70 -8.95
CA MET A 78 10.73 -11.29 -8.77
C MET A 78 11.51 -11.18 -10.10
N GLU A 79 10.84 -11.35 -11.25
CA GLU A 79 11.52 -11.34 -12.56
C GLU A 79 12.09 -9.96 -12.90
N LYS A 80 11.40 -8.90 -12.46
CA LYS A 80 11.81 -7.53 -12.69
C LYS A 80 11.47 -6.66 -11.49
N ALA A 81 12.52 -6.23 -10.79
CA ALA A 81 12.42 -5.13 -9.84
C ALA A 81 12.18 -3.82 -10.62
N ASP A 82 11.43 -2.92 -9.99
CA ASP A 82 11.16 -1.57 -10.47
C ASP A 82 10.47 -1.50 -11.84
N ASP A 83 9.38 -2.26 -11.99
CA ASP A 83 8.54 -2.24 -13.21
C ASP A 83 7.38 -1.24 -13.12
N ARG A 84 7.10 -0.75 -11.89
CA ARG A 84 5.90 0.04 -11.59
C ARG A 84 6.16 1.39 -10.94
N SER A 85 7.41 1.84 -10.75
CA SER A 85 7.66 3.20 -10.22
C SER A 85 7.03 4.27 -11.12
N ASP A 86 7.20 4.09 -12.43
CA ASP A 86 6.59 4.87 -13.49
C ASP A 86 5.16 4.40 -13.83
N ASP A 87 4.47 3.67 -12.94
CA ASP A 87 3.07 3.26 -13.11
C ASP A 87 2.25 3.60 -11.86
N LYS A 88 2.24 2.71 -10.86
CA LYS A 88 1.43 2.83 -9.64
C LYS A 88 2.18 2.48 -8.35
N GLY A 89 3.47 2.18 -8.42
CA GLY A 89 4.32 1.89 -7.26
C GLY A 89 3.93 0.58 -6.54
N PRO A 90 3.77 0.60 -5.21
CA PRO A 90 3.58 -0.60 -4.40
C PRO A 90 2.15 -1.18 -4.38
N GLU A 91 1.12 -0.39 -4.70
CA GLU A 91 -0.29 -0.80 -4.75
C GLU A 91 -0.81 -1.51 -3.48
N PRO A 92 -0.97 -0.77 -2.35
CA PRO A 92 -1.79 -1.22 -1.24
C PRO A 92 -3.24 -1.36 -1.70
N GLU A 93 -3.83 -2.52 -1.47
CA GLU A 93 -5.19 -2.85 -1.93
C GLU A 93 -6.07 -3.28 -0.76
N ALA A 94 -5.52 -4.11 0.12
CA ALA A 94 -6.28 -4.76 1.18
C ALA A 94 -5.98 -4.13 2.55
N LEU A 95 -7.02 -3.90 3.36
CA LEU A 95 -6.94 -3.30 4.68
C LEU A 95 -7.80 -4.08 5.68
N ALA A 96 -7.24 -4.39 6.84
CA ALA A 96 -8.00 -4.78 8.02
C ALA A 96 -7.58 -3.94 9.23
N LEU A 97 -8.54 -3.66 10.11
CA LEU A 97 -8.29 -3.04 11.41
C LEU A 97 -8.53 -4.05 12.51
N GLY A 98 -7.70 -4.00 13.56
CA GLY A 98 -7.84 -4.87 14.72
C GLY A 98 -7.40 -4.19 16.00
N GLU A 99 -7.98 -4.59 17.12
CA GLU A 99 -7.52 -4.18 18.44
C GLU A 99 -6.80 -5.34 19.13
N ILE A 100 -5.61 -5.06 19.65
CA ILE A 100 -4.82 -6.00 20.47
C ILE A 100 -4.38 -5.24 21.72
N ASP A 101 -4.76 -5.73 22.89
CA ASP A 101 -4.39 -5.16 24.19
C ASP A 101 -4.65 -3.64 24.31
N GLY A 102 -5.79 -3.17 23.79
CA GLY A 102 -6.20 -1.76 23.83
C GLY A 102 -5.47 -0.85 22.83
N ARG A 103 -4.71 -1.44 21.89
CA ARG A 103 -4.03 -0.72 20.81
C ARG A 103 -4.69 -1.05 19.47
N THR A 104 -4.88 -0.05 18.63
CA THR A 104 -5.49 -0.21 17.31
C THR A 104 -4.41 -0.40 16.27
N TYR A 105 -4.56 -1.43 15.43
CA TYR A 105 -3.64 -1.79 14.37
C TYR A 105 -4.31 -1.74 13.00
N ALA A 106 -3.56 -1.30 12.00
CA ALA A 106 -3.90 -1.43 10.59
C ALA A 106 -2.99 -2.47 9.93
N PHE A 107 -3.59 -3.46 9.30
CA PHE A 107 -2.92 -4.47 8.48
C PHE A 107 -3.17 -4.15 7.01
N ILE A 108 -2.11 -4.02 6.23
CA ILE A 108 -2.19 -3.51 4.86
C ILE A 108 -1.48 -4.49 3.92
N GLY A 109 -2.22 -5.04 2.96
CA GLY A 109 -1.72 -5.94 1.93
C GLY A 109 -1.38 -5.21 0.64
N MET A 110 -0.22 -5.52 0.07
CA MET A 110 0.21 -5.01 -1.22
C MET A 110 -0.06 -6.04 -2.31
N GLU A 111 -0.90 -5.70 -3.29
CA GLU A 111 -1.33 -6.64 -4.33
C GLU A 111 -0.13 -7.17 -5.14
N ARG A 112 0.72 -6.27 -5.67
CA ARG A 112 1.78 -6.68 -6.61
C ARG A 112 3.07 -7.15 -5.97
N ASN A 113 3.58 -6.42 -4.99
CA ASN A 113 4.83 -6.82 -4.34
C ASN A 113 4.61 -7.87 -3.26
N ASN A 114 3.36 -8.22 -2.94
CA ASN A 114 2.94 -9.28 -2.03
C ASN A 114 3.21 -9.02 -0.54
N ALA A 115 3.81 -7.89 -0.15
CA ALA A 115 4.11 -7.61 1.24
C ALA A 115 2.85 -7.35 2.09
N ILE A 116 2.90 -7.75 3.36
CA ILE A 116 1.91 -7.38 4.38
C ILE A 116 2.58 -6.50 5.42
N PHE A 117 1.99 -5.35 5.67
CA PHE A 117 2.42 -4.39 6.69
C PHE A 117 1.48 -4.41 7.88
N ALA A 118 2.02 -4.17 9.07
CA ALA A 118 1.24 -3.89 10.27
C ALA A 118 1.71 -2.55 10.87
N TYR A 119 0.76 -1.65 11.08
CA TYR A 119 0.97 -0.36 11.73
C TYR A 119 0.16 -0.32 13.02
N ASP A 120 0.78 0.14 14.10
CA ASP A 120 0.06 0.64 15.26
C ASP A 120 -0.43 2.06 14.93
N ILE A 121 -1.75 2.22 14.92
CA ILE A 121 -2.45 3.47 14.61
C ILE A 121 -3.21 4.00 15.83
N THR A 122 -2.88 3.54 17.04
CA THR A 122 -3.54 3.95 18.29
C THR A 122 -3.51 5.47 18.46
N LEU A 123 -2.43 6.11 18.01
CA LEU A 123 -2.37 7.56 17.79
C LEU A 123 -2.48 7.82 16.27
N PRO A 124 -3.65 8.23 15.76
CA PRO A 124 -3.87 8.41 14.32
C PRO A 124 -2.93 9.42 13.65
N SER A 125 -2.42 10.39 14.40
CA SER A 125 -1.49 11.40 13.90
C SER A 125 -0.03 10.94 13.89
N ASP A 126 0.29 9.80 14.52
CA ASP A 126 1.64 9.24 14.59
C ASP A 126 1.66 7.69 14.47
N PRO A 127 1.21 7.13 13.33
CA PRO A 127 1.29 5.70 13.07
C PRO A 127 2.72 5.16 13.05
N HIS A 128 2.93 4.00 13.66
CA HIS A 128 4.24 3.34 13.70
C HIS A 128 4.17 1.96 13.06
N MET A 129 5.06 1.67 12.11
CA MET A 129 5.18 0.32 11.56
C MET A 129 5.74 -0.63 12.62
N VAL A 130 4.94 -1.62 13.00
CA VAL A 130 5.29 -2.65 14.00
C VAL A 130 5.57 -4.01 13.36
N GLY A 131 5.11 -4.22 12.13
CA GLY A 131 5.28 -5.48 11.42
C GLY A 131 5.46 -5.32 9.92
N TYR A 132 6.23 -6.23 9.35
CA TYR A 132 6.40 -6.40 7.92
C TYR A 132 6.67 -7.88 7.66
N MET A 133 5.93 -8.48 6.76
CA MET A 133 6.18 -9.84 6.33
C MET A 133 6.01 -10.00 4.83
N MET A 134 6.74 -10.98 4.31
CA MET A 134 6.51 -11.54 2.99
C MET A 134 5.81 -12.89 3.15
N PRO A 135 4.65 -13.11 2.53
CA PRO A 135 4.04 -14.43 2.43
C PRO A 135 4.99 -15.43 1.77
N SER A 136 4.73 -16.72 2.00
CA SER A 136 5.45 -17.78 1.29
C SER A 136 5.12 -17.74 -0.22
N SER A 137 5.94 -18.39 -1.05
CA SER A 137 5.70 -18.46 -2.50
C SER A 137 4.41 -19.19 -2.89
N ALA A 138 3.71 -19.83 -1.95
CA ALA A 138 2.39 -20.44 -2.17
C ALA A 138 1.24 -19.43 -2.13
N HIS A 139 1.51 -18.17 -1.76
CA HIS A 139 0.53 -17.12 -1.56
C HIS A 139 0.94 -15.87 -2.33
N ASN A 140 0.06 -15.37 -3.22
CA ASN A 140 0.35 -14.24 -4.09
C ASN A 140 -0.90 -13.39 -4.35
N SER A 141 -0.73 -12.08 -4.40
CA SER A 141 -1.79 -11.08 -4.63
C SER A 141 -2.79 -11.01 -3.49
N PRO A 142 -2.40 -10.48 -2.30
CA PRO A 142 -3.34 -10.28 -1.20
C PRO A 142 -4.38 -9.23 -1.57
N GLU A 143 -5.65 -9.61 -1.57
CA GLU A 143 -6.78 -8.74 -1.93
C GLU A 143 -7.78 -8.53 -0.78
N GLY A 144 -7.91 -9.52 0.11
CA GLY A 144 -8.80 -9.45 1.25
C GLY A 144 -8.04 -9.75 2.54
N LEU A 145 -8.18 -8.88 3.54
CA LEU A 145 -7.66 -9.09 4.88
C LEU A 145 -8.83 -9.05 5.87
N GLU A 146 -8.81 -9.94 6.86
CA GLU A 146 -9.76 -9.94 7.98
C GLU A 146 -9.00 -10.19 9.28
N PHE A 147 -9.18 -9.29 10.24
CA PHE A 147 -8.66 -9.47 11.59
C PHE A 147 -9.65 -10.26 12.44
N ILE A 148 -9.16 -11.27 13.15
CA ILE A 148 -9.96 -12.10 14.06
C ILE A 148 -9.41 -11.88 15.47
N SER A 149 -10.26 -11.38 16.36
CA SER A 149 -9.89 -11.10 17.75
C SER A 149 -9.44 -12.36 18.49
N SER A 150 -8.69 -12.21 19.58
CA SER A 150 -8.34 -13.35 20.45
C SER A 150 -9.57 -14.05 21.05
N ALA A 151 -10.67 -13.32 21.26
CA ALA A 151 -11.92 -13.84 21.80
C ALA A 151 -12.67 -14.73 20.79
N ASP A 152 -12.58 -14.40 19.50
CA ASP A 152 -13.21 -15.15 18.40
C ASP A 152 -12.29 -16.22 17.80
N SER A 153 -11.01 -16.21 18.20
CA SER A 153 -9.98 -17.11 17.67
C SER A 153 -9.99 -18.48 18.35
N PRO A 154 -9.90 -19.58 17.58
CA PRO A 154 -9.80 -20.92 18.14
C PRO A 154 -8.48 -21.18 18.88
N THR A 155 -7.45 -20.33 18.70
CA THR A 155 -6.16 -20.45 19.40
C THR A 155 -6.08 -19.55 20.65
N GLY A 156 -7.10 -18.71 20.89
CA GLY A 156 -7.08 -17.70 21.94
C GLY A 156 -6.10 -16.55 21.68
N LYS A 157 -5.54 -16.46 20.46
CA LYS A 157 -4.63 -15.38 20.04
C LYS A 157 -5.19 -14.65 18.83
N PRO A 158 -4.89 -13.35 18.64
CA PRO A 158 -5.34 -12.61 17.47
C PRO A 158 -4.81 -13.24 16.18
N LEU A 159 -5.67 -13.32 15.16
CA LEU A 159 -5.32 -13.87 13.85
C LEU A 159 -5.56 -12.83 12.75
N LEU A 160 -4.83 -12.98 11.65
CA LEU A 160 -5.08 -12.28 10.40
C LEU A 160 -5.33 -13.31 9.30
N ALA A 161 -6.55 -13.34 8.77
CA ALA A 161 -6.89 -14.12 7.58
C ALA A 161 -6.62 -13.28 6.33
N ILE A 162 -5.97 -13.88 5.34
CA ILE A 162 -5.58 -13.20 4.09
C ILE A 162 -6.01 -14.07 2.90
N ALA A 163 -6.80 -13.48 2.01
CA ALA A 163 -7.17 -14.06 0.72
C ALA A 163 -6.18 -13.62 -0.37
N TYR A 164 -5.68 -14.59 -1.12
CA TYR A 164 -4.68 -14.43 -2.17
C TYR A 164 -5.28 -14.78 -3.53
N GLU A 165 -5.61 -13.76 -4.32
CA GLU A 165 -6.37 -13.86 -5.56
C GLU A 165 -5.66 -14.72 -6.61
N MET A 166 -4.39 -14.40 -6.92
CA MET A 166 -3.65 -15.05 -8.00
C MET A 166 -3.47 -16.56 -7.75
N THR A 167 -3.31 -16.94 -6.49
CA THR A 167 -3.16 -18.36 -6.09
C THR A 167 -4.47 -19.05 -5.74
N GLY A 168 -5.56 -18.31 -5.54
CA GLY A 168 -6.84 -18.85 -5.05
C GLY A 168 -6.75 -19.47 -3.64
N THR A 169 -5.85 -18.96 -2.80
CA THR A 169 -5.60 -19.51 -1.45
C THR A 169 -6.04 -18.55 -0.34
N VAL A 170 -6.31 -19.10 0.84
CA VAL A 170 -6.47 -18.33 2.08
C VAL A 170 -5.43 -18.83 3.08
N ALA A 171 -4.69 -17.92 3.70
CA ALA A 171 -3.82 -18.23 4.82
C ALA A 171 -4.27 -17.49 6.07
N VAL A 172 -4.09 -18.12 7.22
CA VAL A 172 -4.39 -17.53 8.53
C VAL A 172 -3.10 -17.46 9.33
N TYR A 173 -2.73 -16.25 9.74
CA TYR A 173 -1.53 -15.98 10.50
C TYR A 173 -1.89 -15.66 11.94
N GLU A 174 -1.17 -16.25 12.89
CA GLU A 174 -1.23 -15.84 14.29
C GLU A 174 -0.36 -14.61 14.51
N ILE A 175 -0.90 -13.61 15.22
CA ILE A 175 -0.19 -12.38 15.54
C ILE A 175 0.46 -12.52 16.92
N SER A 176 1.78 -12.59 16.93
CA SER A 176 2.60 -12.50 18.14
C SER A 176 2.87 -11.04 18.50
N HIS A 177 2.63 -10.68 19.76
CA HIS A 177 2.91 -9.37 20.37
C HIS A 177 4.05 -9.49 21.39
#